data_AF-A0AAD8YTG0-F1
#
_entry.id   AF-A0AAD8YTG0-F1
#
_cell.length_a   1.000
_cell.length_b   1.000
_cell.length_c   1.000
_cell.angle_alpha   90.00
_cell.angle_beta   90.00
_cell.angle_gamma   90.00
#
_symmetry.space_group_name_H-M   'P 1'
#
loop_
_entity.id
_entity.type
_entity.pdbx_description
1 polymer ?
#
loop_
_entity_poly.entity_id
_entity_poly.type
_entity_poly.pdbx_seq_one_letter_code
_entity_poly.pdbx_strand_id
1 'polypeptide(L)' 'MHPVIVENMEHKDWTLEQWKKVLWSDESGLTLFQSDGRIRVRREATEVMHPSCLVPTVQACGGSAMLQLV' A
#
# COMPACT_ATOMS: atom_id res chain seq x y z
N MET A 1 20.91 15.31 -0.16
CA MET A 1 20.43 15.11 -1.54
C MET A 1 18.92 15.26 -1.51
N HIS A 2 18.36 16.35 -2.04
CA HIS A 2 16.91 16.57 -2.08
C HIS A 2 16.37 16.00 -3.40
N PRO A 3 15.21 15.31 -3.41
CA PRO A 3 14.65 14.79 -4.65
C PRO A 3 14.26 15.97 -5.55
N VAL A 4 14.80 15.99 -6.77
CA VAL A 4 14.34 16.90 -7.83
C VAL A 4 13.04 16.30 -8.37
N ILE A 5 11.92 16.93 -8.03
CA ILE A 5 10.63 16.59 -8.64
C ILE A 5 10.64 17.18 -10.04
N VAL A 6 10.59 16.32 -11.05
CA VAL A 6 10.36 16.75 -12.44
C VAL A 6 8.87 17.03 -12.58
N GLU A 7 8.50 18.30 -12.64
CA GLU A 7 7.11 18.70 -12.90
C GLU A 7 6.81 18.58 -14.40
N ASN A 8 5.84 17.73 -14.76
CA ASN A 8 5.32 17.68 -16.13
C ASN A 8 4.30 18.83 -16.32
N MET A 9 4.55 19.71 -17.29
CA MET A 9 3.73 20.92 -17.52
C MET A 9 2.59 20.72 -18.53
N GLU A 10 2.51 19.57 -19.20
CA GLU A 10 1.60 19.34 -20.33
C GLU A 10 0.11 19.54 -19.99
N HIS A 11 -0.28 19.36 -18.73
CA HIS A 11 -1.68 19.46 -18.27
C HIS A 11 -1.85 20.43 -17.10
N LYS A 12 -0.86 21.28 -16.84
CA LYS A 12 -0.84 22.21 -15.70
C LYS A 12 -1.99 23.22 -15.73
N ASP A 13 -2.35 23.69 -16.92
CA ASP A 13 -3.39 24.71 -17.13
C ASP A 13 -4.72 24.10 -17.61
N TRP A 14 -4.94 22.80 -17.40
CA TRP A 14 -6.19 22.17 -17.78
C TRP A 14 -7.38 22.70 -16.98
N THR A 15 -8.44 23.01 -17.72
CA THR A 15 -9.72 23.43 -17.16
C THR A 15 -10.48 22.24 -16.56
N LEU A 16 -11.43 22.50 -15.66
CA LEU A 16 -12.28 21.46 -15.07
C LEU A 16 -13.03 20.63 -16.12
N GLU A 17 -13.47 21.25 -17.22
CA GLU A 17 -14.15 20.55 -18.32
C GLU A 17 -13.22 19.63 -19.12
N GLN A 18 -11.92 19.88 -19.10
CA GLN A 18 -10.93 18.97 -19.68
C GLN A 18 -10.66 17.79 -18.72
N TRP A 19 -10.52 18.05 -17.42
CA TRP A 19 -10.37 16.99 -16.41
C TRP A 19 -11.55 16.03 -16.36
N LYS A 20 -12.79 16.52 -16.52
CA LYS A 20 -14.00 15.68 -16.57
C LYS A 20 -14.05 14.72 -17.75
N LYS A 21 -13.27 14.95 -18.81
CA LYS A 21 -13.20 14.07 -19.99
C LYS A 21 -12.16 12.95 -19.81
N VAL A 22 -11.37 12.99 -18.75
CA VAL A 22 -10.38 11.96 -18.45
C VAL A 22 -11.08 10.79 -17.76
N LEU A 23 -10.94 9.61 -18.36
CA LEU A 23 -11.28 8.35 -17.72
C LEU A 23 -10.05 7.84 -16.98
N TRP A 24 -10.18 7.62 -15.68
CA TRP A 24 -9.07 7.17 -14.84
C TRP A 24 -9.22 5.69 -14.58
N SER A 25 -8.22 4.91 -14.98
CA SER A 25 -8.12 3.52 -14.57
C SER A 25 -7.01 3.33 -13.55
N ASP A 26 -7.26 2.54 -12.51
CA ASP A 26 -6.23 2.03 -11.64
C ASP A 26 -6.33 0.51 -11.48
N GLU A 27 -5.29 -0.07 -10.92
CA GLU A 27 -5.32 -1.43 -10.43
C GLU A 27 -5.05 -1.41 -8.93
N SER A 28 -5.98 -1.99 -8.16
CA SER A 28 -5.94 -2.00 -6.71
C SER A 28 -5.89 -3.43 -6.20
N GLY A 29 -4.86 -3.73 -5.39
CA GLY A 29 -4.70 -5.02 -4.74
C GLY A 29 -5.44 -5.07 -3.40
N LEU A 30 -6.24 -6.13 -3.20
CA LEU A 30 -6.91 -6.42 -1.93
C LEU A 30 -6.42 -7.74 -1.36
N THR A 31 -5.94 -7.72 -0.12
CA THR A 31 -5.49 -8.90 0.61
C THR A 31 -6.49 -9.28 1.70
N LEU A 32 -6.87 -10.56 1.76
CA LEU A 32 -7.88 -11.05 2.70
C LEU A 32 -7.33 -11.19 4.13
N PHE A 33 -6.02 -11.44 4.28
CA PHE A 33 -5.37 -11.56 5.59
C PHE A 33 -4.01 -10.87 5.61
N GLN A 34 -3.84 -9.99 6.61
CA GLN A 34 -2.68 -9.13 6.86
C GLN A 34 -2.40 -8.11 5.73
N SER A 35 -2.19 -6.85 6.11
CA SER A 35 -1.65 -5.87 5.18
C SER A 35 -0.19 -6.23 4.87
N ASP A 36 0.30 -5.83 3.70
CA ASP A 36 1.67 -6.09 3.23
C ASP A 36 2.76 -5.45 4.10
N GLY A 37 2.35 -4.73 5.16
CA GLY A 37 3.21 -4.08 6.12
C GLY A 37 3.92 -5.07 7.03
N ARG A 38 5.25 -4.96 7.10
CA ARG A 38 6.05 -5.71 8.08
C ARG A 38 5.70 -5.27 9.50
N ILE A 39 5.21 -6.19 10.31
CA ILE A 39 5.06 -5.99 11.76
C ILE A 39 6.44 -6.12 12.40
N ARG A 40 6.90 -5.06 13.09
CA ARG A 40 8.15 -5.08 13.86
C ARG A 40 7.83 -5.14 15.35
N VAL A 41 8.30 -6.19 16.01
CA VAL A 41 8.27 -6.32 17.47
C VAL A 41 9.70 -6.13 17.99
N ARG A 42 9.89 -5.28 19.00
CA ARG A 42 11.19 -5.09 19.69
C ARG A 42 11.13 -5.74 21.08
N ARG A 43 12.24 -6.32 21.53
CA ARG A 43 12.42 -6.90 22.86
C ARG A 43 13.81 -6.56 23.41
N GLU A 44 13.95 -6.55 24.73
CA GLU A 44 15.26 -6.48 25.39
C GLU A 44 15.97 -7.85 25.31
N ALA A 45 17.31 -7.84 25.28
CA ALA A 45 18.11 -9.06 25.07
C ALA A 45 17.95 -10.12 26.17
N THR A 46 17.48 -9.71 27.36
CA THR A 46 17.31 -10.55 28.55
C THR A 46 15.87 -11.00 28.80
N GLU A 47 14.91 -10.56 27.98
CA GLU A 47 13.49 -10.84 28.18
C GLU A 47 13.08 -12.18 27.55
N VAL A 48 12.39 -13.02 28.32
CA VAL A 48 11.88 -14.30 27.83
C VAL A 48 10.78 -14.07 26.79
N MET A 49 10.81 -14.82 25.69
CA MET A 49 9.81 -14.69 24.63
C MET A 49 8.42 -15.08 25.13
N HIS A 50 7.55 -14.10 25.32
CA HIS A 50 6.16 -14.35 25.68
C HIS A 50 5.32 -14.65 24.41
N PRO A 51 4.40 -15.63 24.42
CA PRO A 51 3.52 -15.93 23.29
C PRO A 51 2.68 -14.74 22.80
N SER A 52 2.40 -13.76 23.66
CA SER A 52 1.69 -12.52 23.26
C SER A 52 2.52 -11.62 22.33
N CYS A 53 3.84 -11.82 22.24
CA CYS A 53 4.72 -11.11 21.32
C CYS A 53 4.74 -11.76 19.93
N LEU A 54 4.06 -12.91 19.76
CA LEU A 54 3.88 -13.56 18.47
C LEU A 54 2.58 -13.06 17.85
N VAL A 55 2.69 -12.44 16.68
CA VAL A 55 1.51 -12.28 15.82
C VAL A 55 1.31 -13.63 15.14
N PRO A 56 0.18 -14.33 15.37
CA PRO A 56 -0.10 -15.57 14.66
C PRO A 56 -0.09 -15.27 13.16
N THR A 57 0.91 -15.82 12.48
CA THR A 57 0.99 -15.77 11.03
C THR A 57 0.07 -16.87 10.53
N VAL A 58 -1.07 -16.48 9.96
CA VAL A 58 -1.88 -17.45 9.22
C VAL A 58 -1.00 -17.99 8.10
N GLN A 59 -0.74 -19.30 8.10
CA GLN A 59 -0.13 -19.97 6.96
C GLN A 59 -1.13 -19.79 5.81
N ALA A 60 -0.82 -18.85 4.92
CA ALA A 60 -1.82 -18.21 4.08
C ALA A 60 -2.51 -19.21 3.13
N CYS A 61 -3.76 -19.53 3.41
CA CYS A 61 -4.77 -19.84 2.39
C CYS A 61 -5.63 -18.59 2.10
N GLY A 62 -5.05 -17.41 2.32
CA GLY A 62 -5.73 -16.14 2.51
C GLY A 62 -5.74 -15.25 1.26
N GLY A 63 -6.22 -15.80 0.15
CA GLY A 63 -6.08 -15.25 -1.21
C GLY A 63 -6.18 -13.73 -1.36
N SER A 64 -5.51 -13.23 -2.39
CA SER A 64 -5.58 -11.84 -2.82
C SER A 64 -6.37 -11.73 -4.13
N ALA A 65 -6.99 -10.58 -4.34
CA ALA A 65 -7.63 -10.24 -5.60
C ALA A 65 -7.04 -8.92 -6.12
N MET A 66 -6.75 -8.89 -7.41
CA MET A 66 -6.48 -7.65 -8.13
C MET A 66 -7.78 -7.17 -8.74
N LEU A 67 -8.12 -5.91 -8.51
CA LEU A 67 -9.28 -5.27 -9.11
C LEU A 67 -8.80 -4.17 -10.04
N GLN A 68 -9.33 -4.16 -11.26
CA GLN A 68 -9.16 -3.04 -12.17
C GLN A 68 -10.34 -2.08 -11.98
N LEU A 69 -10.04 -0.86 -11.56
CA LEU A 69 -10.97 0.25 -11.50
C LEU A 69 -10.85 1.04 -12.81
N VAL A 70 -11.97 1.46 -13.37
CA VAL A 70 -12.07 2.24 -14.63
C VAL A 70 -13.13 3.31 -14.44
#